data_AF-A0A1F3K2N1-F1
#
_entry.id   AF-A0A1F3K2N1-F1
#
_cell.length_a   1.000
_cell.length_b   1.000
_cell.length_c   1.000
_cell.angle_alpha   90.00
_cell.angle_beta   90.00
_cell.angle_gamma   90.00
#
_symmetry.space_group_name_H-M   'P 1'
#
loop_
_entity.id
_entity.type
_entity.pdbx_description
1 polymer ?
#
loop_
_entity_poly.entity_id
_entity_poly.type
_entity_poly.pdbx_seq_one_letter_code
_entity_poly.pdbx_strand_id
1 'polypeptide(L)'
;MKTTLLSIALFFNYISFSQTVTNVDSHQEGNNIVITYKLTGCTPQQTSEIFIYYALNDERFIGPLKSVTGDIGNKLFTSGDKKVIWDVTKELGGIDGNVKFKIETIPGQKVSLPSATSGNFKCDILKTERKGTDLYVSLKITNTGEDENIRFSGDRCKTIDKNGNIILCKSFINSGKSYTTEDFMLVKDIPLSFTLIFSNIDMSFEAISLLQIEYLHKYSWSSGFQFKNLKF
;
A
#
# COMPACT_ATOMS: atom_id res chain seq x y z
N MET A 1 43.28 44.61 6.88
CA MET A 1 43.02 43.45 6.00
C MET A 1 41.56 43.07 6.14
N LYS A 2 40.75 43.19 5.09
CA LYS A 2 39.34 42.78 5.09
C LYS A 2 39.28 41.37 4.53
N THR A 3 39.07 40.37 5.39
CA THR A 3 38.84 38.98 4.99
C THR A 3 37.40 38.83 4.52
N THR A 4 37.19 38.83 3.21
CA THR A 4 35.88 38.52 2.62
C THR A 4 35.65 37.01 2.73
N LEU A 5 34.69 36.60 3.57
CA LEU A 5 34.28 35.21 3.73
C LEU A 5 33.42 34.82 2.52
N LEU A 6 33.95 33.98 1.63
CA LEU A 6 33.21 33.45 0.49
C LEU A 6 32.33 32.28 0.97
N SER A 7 31.03 32.53 1.19
CA SER A 7 30.05 31.47 1.46
C SER A 7 29.70 30.74 0.16
N ILE A 8 30.17 29.51 0.01
CA ILE A 8 29.72 28.56 -1.00
C ILE A 8 28.37 28.00 -0.53
N ALA A 9 27.27 28.45 -1.17
CA ALA A 9 25.96 27.85 -0.99
C ALA A 9 25.88 26.54 -1.79
N LEU A 10 25.92 25.39 -1.11
CA LEU A 10 25.59 24.10 -1.71
C LEU A 10 24.09 24.07 -2.03
N PHE A 11 23.74 24.16 -3.31
CA PHE A 11 22.41 23.82 -3.79
C PHE A 11 22.24 22.29 -3.72
N PHE A 12 21.73 21.80 -2.59
CA PHE A 12 21.18 20.45 -2.52
C PHE A 12 20.01 20.36 -3.49
N ASN A 13 20.20 19.67 -4.61
CA ASN A 13 19.12 19.30 -5.51
C ASN A 13 18.21 18.34 -4.75
N TYR A 14 17.06 18.82 -4.28
CA TYR A 14 15.99 17.97 -3.80
C TYR A 14 15.45 17.18 -5.00
N ILE A 15 15.89 15.92 -5.14
CA ILE A 15 15.30 14.99 -6.11
C ILE A 15 13.87 14.75 -5.64
N SER A 16 12.92 15.47 -6.24
CA SER A 16 11.50 15.28 -6.01
C SER A 16 11.05 14.11 -6.86
N PHE A 17 10.85 12.95 -6.24
CA PHE A 17 10.20 11.82 -6.89
C PHE A 17 8.71 12.13 -6.98
N SER A 18 8.27 12.68 -8.10
CA SER A 18 6.84 12.79 -8.41
C SER A 18 6.29 11.45 -8.85
N GLN A 19 5.01 11.24 -8.58
CA GLN A 19 4.26 10.14 -9.18
C GLN A 19 4.14 10.37 -10.68
N THR A 20 4.26 9.31 -11.46
CA THR A 20 4.18 9.36 -12.92
C THR A 20 3.09 8.42 -13.40
N VAL A 21 2.26 8.91 -14.33
CA VAL A 21 1.27 8.10 -15.04
C VAL A 21 1.76 7.84 -16.46
N THR A 22 1.74 6.58 -16.87
CA THR A 22 2.09 6.15 -18.23
C THR A 22 1.09 5.12 -18.75
N ASN A 23 1.19 4.75 -20.04
CA ASN A 23 0.38 3.71 -20.67
C ASN A 23 -1.13 3.88 -20.44
N VAL A 24 -1.63 5.10 -20.62
CA VAL A 24 -3.07 5.37 -20.55
C VAL A 24 -3.73 4.80 -21.80
N ASP A 25 -4.66 3.87 -21.61
CA ASP A 25 -5.43 3.23 -22.66
C ASP A 25 -6.90 3.08 -22.23
N SER A 26 -7.79 2.79 -23.18
CA SER A 26 -9.19 2.59 -22.90
C SER A 26 -9.91 1.75 -23.93
N HIS A 27 -10.91 1.00 -23.49
CA HIS A 27 -11.83 0.26 -24.36
C HIS A 27 -13.25 0.26 -23.79
N GLN A 28 -14.23 0.05 -24.67
CA GLN A 28 -15.63 -0.02 -24.28
C GLN A 28 -16.01 -1.44 -23.82
N GLU A 29 -16.71 -1.53 -22.70
CA GLU A 29 -17.35 -2.76 -22.20
C GLU A 29 -18.84 -2.46 -21.93
N GLY A 30 -19.69 -2.78 -22.90
CA GLY A 30 -21.13 -2.44 -22.84
C GLY A 30 -21.34 -0.92 -22.80
N ASN A 31 -22.00 -0.44 -21.75
CA ASN A 31 -22.27 1.00 -21.54
C ASN A 31 -21.13 1.73 -20.80
N ASN A 32 -20.09 1.00 -20.39
CA ASN A 32 -18.98 1.55 -19.63
C ASN A 32 -17.75 1.70 -20.52
N ILE A 33 -16.88 2.63 -20.14
CA ILE A 33 -15.51 2.70 -20.66
C ILE A 33 -14.56 2.25 -19.56
N VAL A 34 -13.75 1.25 -19.88
CA VAL A 34 -12.65 0.80 -19.04
C VAL A 34 -11.42 1.61 -19.41
N ILE A 35 -10.85 2.29 -18.42
CA ILE A 35 -9.64 3.10 -18.55
C ILE A 35 -8.54 2.39 -17.77
N THR A 36 -7.42 2.12 -18.42
CA THR A 36 -6.24 1.51 -17.80
C THR A 36 -5.06 2.46 -17.85
N TYR A 37 -4.22 2.40 -16.83
CA TYR A 37 -2.99 3.18 -16.78
C TYR A 37 -1.97 2.55 -15.83
N LYS A 38 -0.71 2.92 -15.98
CA LYS A 38 0.38 2.52 -15.10
C LYS A 38 0.79 3.68 -14.22
N LEU A 39 0.79 3.46 -12.91
CA LEU A 39 1.22 4.44 -11.92
C LEU A 39 2.60 4.04 -11.38
N THR A 40 3.56 4.96 -11.34
CA THR A 40 4.89 4.73 -10.76
C THR A 40 5.28 5.89 -9.84
N GLY A 41 6.36 5.74 -9.07
CA GLY A 41 6.82 6.78 -8.14
C GLY A 41 5.92 7.00 -6.92
N CYS A 42 5.05 6.04 -6.59
CA CYS A 42 4.25 6.12 -5.36
C CYS A 42 5.14 6.01 -4.13
N THR A 43 5.21 7.08 -3.34
CA THR A 43 5.83 7.05 -2.01
C THR A 43 5.03 6.12 -1.11
N PRO A 44 5.67 5.15 -0.44
CA PRO A 44 5.00 4.35 0.58
C PRO A 44 4.31 5.27 1.59
N GLN A 45 3.07 4.93 1.97
CA GLN A 45 2.37 5.59 3.09
C GLN A 45 1.99 7.03 2.78
N GLN A 46 1.92 7.40 1.50
CA GLN A 46 1.40 8.68 1.05
C GLN A 46 0.15 8.42 0.23
N THR A 47 -0.96 9.12 0.52
CA THR A 47 -2.09 9.05 -0.39
C THR A 47 -1.73 9.72 -1.72
N SER A 48 -2.49 9.38 -2.76
CA SER A 48 -2.54 10.17 -3.98
C SER A 48 -3.98 10.47 -4.26
N GLU A 49 -4.24 11.65 -4.80
CA GLU A 49 -5.51 11.95 -5.44
C GLU A 49 -5.34 11.82 -6.95
N ILE A 50 -6.21 11.03 -7.57
CA ILE A 50 -6.20 10.79 -9.01
C ILE A 50 -7.45 11.41 -9.63
N PHE A 51 -7.23 12.28 -10.61
CA PHE A 51 -8.26 12.90 -11.43
C PHE A 51 -8.15 12.40 -12.86
N ILE A 52 -9.29 12.05 -13.45
CA ILE A 52 -9.36 11.68 -14.86
C ILE A 52 -10.21 12.71 -15.59
N TYR A 53 -9.69 13.21 -16.70
CA TYR A 53 -10.36 14.11 -17.63
C TYR A 53 -10.49 13.42 -18.97
N TYR A 54 -11.50 13.79 -19.74
CA TYR A 54 -11.74 13.25 -21.08
C TYR A 54 -11.82 14.37 -22.10
N ALA A 55 -11.49 14.08 -23.35
CA ALA A 55 -11.71 14.96 -24.50
C ALA A 55 -12.40 14.15 -25.59
N LEU A 56 -13.41 14.73 -26.24
CA LEU A 56 -14.10 14.14 -27.39
C LEU A 56 -13.56 14.78 -28.66
N ASN A 57 -13.29 13.97 -29.69
CA ASN A 57 -12.91 14.42 -31.02
C ASN A 57 -11.79 15.48 -31.04
N ASP A 58 -10.75 15.27 -30.22
CA ASP A 58 -9.59 16.15 -30.08
C ASP A 58 -9.86 17.57 -29.55
N GLU A 59 -11.01 17.75 -28.88
CA GLU A 59 -11.35 18.98 -28.20
C GLU A 59 -10.64 19.14 -26.84
N ARG A 60 -11.03 20.19 -26.10
CA ARG A 60 -10.51 20.48 -24.77
C ARG A 60 -10.88 19.38 -23.78
N PHE A 61 -9.97 19.08 -22.86
CA PHE A 61 -10.24 18.19 -21.73
C PHE A 61 -11.31 18.76 -20.79
N ILE A 62 -12.32 17.93 -20.50
CA ILE A 62 -13.45 18.15 -19.60
C ILE A 62 -13.32 17.18 -18.42
N GLY A 63 -13.74 17.61 -17.24
CA GLY A 63 -13.72 16.78 -16.03
C GLY A 63 -13.48 17.60 -14.76
N PRO A 64 -13.10 16.93 -13.65
CA PRO A 64 -12.83 15.49 -13.56
C PRO A 64 -14.10 14.64 -13.70
N LEU A 65 -13.93 13.39 -14.18
CA LEU A 65 -15.01 12.40 -14.27
C LEU A 65 -15.63 12.13 -12.90
N LYS A 66 -16.96 11.93 -12.86
CA LYS A 66 -17.71 11.77 -11.61
C LYS A 66 -18.35 10.39 -11.47
N SER A 67 -18.86 9.81 -12.55
CA SER A 67 -19.56 8.52 -12.53
C SER A 67 -18.58 7.36 -12.71
N VAL A 68 -17.58 7.30 -11.84
CA VAL A 68 -16.41 6.42 -11.97
C VAL A 68 -16.21 5.55 -10.74
N THR A 69 -15.66 4.35 -10.94
CA THR A 69 -15.28 3.42 -9.88
C THR A 69 -13.90 2.81 -10.15
N GLY A 70 -13.25 2.28 -9.12
CA GLY A 70 -11.95 1.60 -9.22
C GLY A 70 -10.78 2.43 -8.69
N ASP A 71 -9.72 2.52 -9.48
CA ASP A 71 -8.47 3.20 -9.14
C ASP A 71 -8.51 4.72 -9.36
N ILE A 72 -9.37 5.41 -8.61
CA ILE A 72 -9.54 6.86 -8.70
C ILE A 72 -9.76 7.50 -7.32
N GLY A 73 -9.63 8.83 -7.24
CA GLY A 73 -9.87 9.61 -6.02
C GLY A 73 -8.69 9.62 -5.06
N ASN A 74 -8.91 10.08 -3.83
CA ASN A 74 -7.87 10.19 -2.79
C ASN A 74 -7.77 8.90 -1.98
N LYS A 75 -6.72 8.10 -2.23
CA LYS A 75 -6.45 6.85 -1.48
C LYS A 75 -4.96 6.51 -1.45
N LEU A 76 -4.58 5.50 -0.67
CA LEU A 76 -3.23 4.92 -0.72
C LEU A 76 -3.08 4.11 -2.01
N PHE A 77 -2.26 4.60 -2.93
CA PHE A 77 -1.94 3.89 -4.16
C PHE A 77 -0.57 3.21 -4.08
N THR A 78 -0.47 2.03 -4.69
CA THR A 78 0.81 1.38 -4.99
C THR A 78 1.16 1.58 -6.45
N SER A 79 2.46 1.60 -6.76
CA SER A 79 2.93 1.53 -8.14
C SER A 79 2.40 0.26 -8.85
N GLY A 80 2.25 0.31 -10.16
CA GLY A 80 1.75 -0.77 -11.02
C GLY A 80 0.51 -0.38 -11.81
N ASP A 81 -0.11 -1.35 -12.45
CA ASP A 81 -1.28 -1.16 -13.29
C ASP A 81 -2.51 -0.78 -12.46
N LYS A 82 -3.39 0.01 -13.07
CA LYS A 82 -4.59 0.58 -12.47
C LYS A 82 -5.75 0.51 -13.45
N LYS A 83 -6.96 0.36 -12.93
CA LYS A 83 -8.20 0.29 -13.72
C LYS A 83 -9.28 1.18 -13.13
N VAL A 84 -9.89 1.99 -13.99
CA VAL A 84 -11.08 2.79 -13.69
C VAL A 84 -12.19 2.39 -14.64
N ILE A 85 -13.42 2.28 -14.13
CA ILE A 85 -14.62 2.03 -14.92
C ILE A 85 -15.45 3.29 -14.88
N TRP A 86 -15.72 3.85 -16.06
CA TRP A 86 -16.56 5.02 -16.24
C TRP A 86 -17.94 4.64 -16.79
N ASP A 87 -18.98 4.98 -16.06
CA ASP A 87 -20.38 4.87 -16.50
C ASP A 87 -20.74 6.11 -17.32
N VAL A 88 -20.48 6.02 -18.62
CA VAL A 88 -20.71 7.11 -19.58
C VAL A 88 -22.19 7.49 -19.62
N THR A 89 -23.08 6.51 -19.51
CA THR A 89 -24.52 6.73 -19.61
C THR A 89 -25.06 7.57 -18.46
N LYS A 90 -24.55 7.38 -17.24
CA LYS A 90 -24.93 8.21 -16.09
C LYS A 90 -24.37 9.63 -16.14
N GLU A 91 -23.23 9.82 -16.78
CA GLU A 91 -22.57 11.14 -16.81
C GLU A 91 -23.01 11.99 -18.00
N LEU A 92 -23.12 11.39 -19.18
CA LEU A 92 -23.34 12.09 -20.45
C LEU A 92 -24.55 11.56 -21.24
N GLY A 93 -25.20 10.48 -20.81
CA GLY A 93 -26.25 9.80 -21.58
C GLY A 93 -25.72 8.97 -22.76
N GLY A 94 -24.46 9.18 -23.17
CA GLY A 94 -23.77 8.49 -24.25
C GLY A 94 -22.67 9.38 -24.84
N ILE A 95 -21.77 8.80 -25.62
CA ILE A 95 -20.80 9.55 -26.41
C ILE A 95 -20.73 8.96 -27.81
N ASP A 96 -20.47 9.82 -28.80
CA ASP A 96 -20.18 9.44 -30.18
C ASP A 96 -18.86 10.06 -30.61
N GLY A 97 -18.06 9.32 -31.37
CA GLY A 97 -16.72 9.68 -31.80
C GLY A 97 -15.59 9.20 -30.87
N ASN A 98 -14.40 9.77 -31.07
CA ASN A 98 -13.18 9.34 -30.40
C ASN A 98 -13.05 10.02 -29.03
N VAL A 99 -12.66 9.26 -28.01
CA VAL A 99 -12.39 9.79 -26.66
C VAL A 99 -10.91 9.64 -26.32
N LYS A 100 -10.33 10.66 -25.68
CA LYS A 100 -8.99 10.65 -25.12
C LYS A 100 -9.04 10.95 -23.64
N PHE A 101 -8.15 10.32 -22.87
CA PHE A 101 -8.08 10.51 -21.42
C PHE A 101 -6.77 11.18 -21.00
N LYS A 102 -6.88 12.10 -20.04
CA LYS A 102 -5.75 12.68 -19.32
C LYS A 102 -5.92 12.35 -17.84
N ILE A 103 -4.86 11.82 -17.24
CA ILE A 103 -4.84 11.47 -15.82
C ILE A 103 -3.86 12.40 -15.12
N GLU A 104 -4.35 13.06 -14.07
CA GLU A 104 -3.54 13.91 -13.20
C GLU A 104 -3.48 13.30 -11.81
N THR A 105 -2.31 13.40 -11.18
CA THR A 105 -2.08 12.90 -9.82
C THR A 105 -1.55 14.01 -8.93
N ILE A 106 -2.10 14.08 -7.72
CA ILE A 106 -1.61 14.99 -6.68
C ILE A 106 -1.16 14.12 -5.50
N PRO A 107 0.14 14.16 -5.13
CA PRO A 107 0.59 13.51 -3.92
C PRO A 107 -0.13 14.11 -2.70
N GLY A 108 -0.82 13.26 -1.96
CA GLY A 108 -1.57 13.64 -0.77
C GLY A 108 -0.72 13.55 0.49
N GLN A 109 -1.40 13.42 1.63
CA GLN A 109 -0.75 13.42 2.94
C GLN A 109 -0.04 12.09 3.20
N LYS A 110 1.07 12.17 3.95
CA LYS A 110 1.64 10.98 4.59
C LYS A 110 0.63 10.47 5.62
N VAL A 111 0.15 9.25 5.41
CA VAL A 111 -0.73 8.56 6.34
C VAL A 111 0.16 7.87 7.36
N SER A 112 -0.12 8.08 8.65
CA SER A 112 0.49 7.27 9.69
C SER A 112 0.06 5.81 9.51
N LEU A 113 1.03 4.92 9.31
CA LEU A 113 0.73 3.50 9.30
C LEU A 113 0.16 3.06 10.65
N PRO A 114 -0.70 2.03 10.68
CA PRO A 114 -0.96 1.32 11.92
C PRO A 114 0.38 0.82 12.48
N SER A 115 0.73 1.32 13.66
CA SER A 115 1.98 1.01 14.35
C SER A 115 1.68 0.38 15.70
N ALA A 116 2.50 -0.59 16.11
CA ALA A 116 2.51 -1.15 17.45
C ALA A 116 3.94 -1.28 17.95
N THR A 117 4.13 -1.22 19.27
CA THR A 117 5.43 -1.42 19.90
C THR A 117 5.37 -2.57 20.90
N SER A 118 6.49 -3.28 21.04
CA SER A 118 6.69 -4.30 22.06
C SER A 118 8.16 -4.33 22.44
N GLY A 119 8.47 -3.97 23.68
CA GLY A 119 9.84 -3.69 24.10
C GLY A 119 10.50 -2.65 23.19
N ASN A 120 11.68 -2.98 22.66
CA ASN A 120 12.46 -2.15 21.75
C ASN A 120 12.07 -2.31 20.28
N PHE A 121 11.01 -3.04 19.98
CA PHE A 121 10.60 -3.29 18.60
C PHE A 121 9.38 -2.47 18.26
N LYS A 122 9.43 -1.81 17.10
CA LYS A 122 8.30 -1.15 16.47
C LYS A 122 7.90 -1.93 15.23
N CYS A 123 6.62 -2.26 15.10
CA CYS A 123 6.05 -2.89 13.92
C CYS A 123 5.07 -1.94 13.23
N ASP A 124 5.22 -1.75 11.93
CA ASP A 124 4.31 -0.95 11.09
C ASP A 124 3.64 -1.84 10.03
N ILE A 125 2.32 -1.75 9.91
CA ILE A 125 1.57 -2.42 8.82
C ILE A 125 1.71 -1.60 7.55
N LEU A 126 2.37 -2.16 6.54
CA LEU A 126 2.60 -1.50 5.25
C LEU A 126 1.40 -1.63 4.31
N LYS A 127 0.83 -2.83 4.22
CA LYS A 127 -0.30 -3.15 3.34
C LYS A 127 -0.99 -4.42 3.81
N THR A 128 -2.29 -4.47 3.58
CA THR A 128 -3.14 -5.65 3.76
C THR A 128 -3.90 -5.86 2.44
N GLU A 129 -3.87 -7.07 1.89
CA GLU A 129 -4.41 -7.36 0.55
C GLU A 129 -4.93 -8.80 0.46
N ARG A 130 -6.15 -8.98 -0.03
CA ARG A 130 -6.69 -10.30 -0.35
C ARG A 130 -6.41 -10.67 -1.80
N LYS A 131 -5.95 -11.90 -2.05
CA LYS A 131 -5.84 -12.50 -3.38
C LYS A 131 -6.46 -13.89 -3.35
N GLY A 132 -7.64 -14.02 -3.96
CA GLY A 132 -8.43 -15.25 -3.86
C GLY A 132 -8.79 -15.57 -2.41
N THR A 133 -8.39 -16.75 -1.94
CA THR A 133 -8.59 -17.24 -0.57
C THR A 133 -7.43 -16.92 0.38
N ASP A 134 -6.40 -16.21 -0.11
CA ASP A 134 -5.24 -15.82 0.68
C ASP A 134 -5.30 -14.33 1.05
N LEU A 135 -4.85 -14.01 2.26
CA LEU A 135 -4.67 -12.65 2.75
C LEU A 135 -3.19 -12.42 3.06
N TYR A 136 -2.68 -11.34 2.51
CA TYR A 136 -1.29 -10.91 2.62
C TYR A 136 -1.24 -9.69 3.53
N VAL A 137 -0.45 -9.78 4.60
CA VAL A 137 -0.19 -8.66 5.51
C VAL A 137 1.29 -8.33 5.44
N SER A 138 1.63 -7.30 4.65
CA SER A 138 2.97 -6.77 4.55
C SER A 138 3.24 -5.81 5.71
N LEU A 139 4.37 -5.99 6.39
CA LEU A 139 4.75 -5.21 7.55
C LEU A 139 6.26 -5.00 7.59
N LYS A 140 6.71 -4.05 8.41
CA LYS A 140 8.12 -3.88 8.75
C LYS A 140 8.31 -3.82 10.26
N ILE A 141 9.45 -4.32 10.71
CA ILE A 141 9.88 -4.24 12.11
C ILE A 141 11.19 -3.48 12.19
N THR A 142 11.26 -2.53 13.12
CA THR A 142 12.45 -1.77 13.46
C THR A 142 12.81 -2.04 14.91
N ASN A 143 14.07 -2.42 15.14
CA ASN A 143 14.64 -2.48 16.47
C ASN A 143 15.21 -1.11 16.83
N THR A 144 14.70 -0.49 17.89
CA THR A 144 15.16 0.81 18.40
C THR A 144 16.18 0.67 19.54
N GLY A 145 16.46 -0.57 19.96
CA GLY A 145 17.47 -0.93 20.96
C GLY A 145 18.83 -1.25 20.33
N GLU A 146 19.63 -2.10 20.99
CA GLU A 146 20.85 -2.66 20.41
C GLU A 146 20.54 -3.84 19.49
N ASP A 147 21.48 -4.23 18.63
CA ASP A 147 21.34 -5.35 17.70
C ASP A 147 20.91 -6.64 18.43
N GLU A 148 19.80 -7.24 18.00
CA GLU A 148 19.21 -8.40 18.67
C GLU A 148 18.68 -9.42 17.66
N ASN A 149 18.79 -10.71 18.02
CA ASN A 149 18.15 -11.80 17.28
C ASN A 149 16.74 -12.05 17.82
N ILE A 150 15.78 -12.21 16.91
CA ILE A 150 14.42 -12.64 17.24
C ILE A 150 14.00 -13.81 16.35
N ARG A 151 13.15 -14.70 16.88
CA ARG A 151 12.51 -15.73 16.06
C ARG A 151 11.11 -15.32 15.71
N PHE A 152 10.80 -15.38 14.43
CA PHE A 152 9.43 -15.33 13.92
C PHE A 152 8.92 -16.72 13.62
N SER A 153 7.66 -16.97 13.97
CA SER A 153 6.97 -18.21 13.61
C SER A 153 5.53 -17.90 13.17
N GLY A 154 5.15 -18.37 11.99
CA GLY A 154 3.85 -18.10 11.37
C GLY A 154 2.70 -18.63 12.23
N ASP A 155 2.84 -19.83 12.79
CA ASP A 155 1.84 -20.43 13.71
C ASP A 155 1.60 -19.61 14.99
N ARG A 156 2.46 -18.64 15.28
CA ARG A 156 2.36 -17.70 16.40
C ARG A 156 1.77 -16.33 16.00
N CYS A 157 1.37 -16.19 14.74
CA CYS A 157 0.68 -15.02 14.23
C CYS A 157 -0.75 -15.41 13.83
N LYS A 158 -1.75 -14.61 14.20
CA LYS A 158 -3.16 -14.91 13.91
C LYS A 158 -3.99 -13.68 13.62
N THR A 159 -5.01 -13.84 12.79
CA THR A 159 -6.07 -12.86 12.58
C THR A 159 -7.38 -13.34 13.20
N ILE A 160 -8.22 -12.39 13.58
CA ILE A 160 -9.55 -12.60 14.13
C ILE A 160 -10.51 -11.66 13.39
N ASP A 161 -11.65 -12.18 12.90
CA ASP A 161 -12.71 -11.37 12.30
C ASP A 161 -13.74 -10.85 13.32
N LYS A 162 -14.77 -10.16 12.79
CA LYS A 162 -15.88 -9.60 13.57
C LYS A 162 -16.73 -10.67 14.28
N ASN A 163 -16.70 -11.90 13.78
CA ASN A 163 -17.46 -13.03 14.32
C ASN A 163 -16.61 -13.85 15.33
N GLY A 164 -15.34 -13.50 15.52
CA GLY A 164 -14.42 -14.22 16.40
C GLY A 164 -13.71 -15.41 15.74
N ASN A 165 -13.83 -15.58 14.41
CA ASN A 165 -13.14 -16.65 13.70
C ASN A 165 -11.64 -16.39 13.69
N ILE A 166 -10.86 -17.39 14.11
CA ILE A 166 -9.40 -17.31 14.20
C ILE A 166 -8.76 -17.97 12.98
N ILE A 167 -7.83 -17.26 12.34
CA ILE A 167 -7.03 -17.80 11.23
C ILE A 167 -5.56 -17.65 11.60
N LEU A 168 -4.82 -18.76 11.62
CA LEU A 168 -3.38 -18.76 11.85
C LEU A 168 -2.63 -18.41 10.56
N CYS A 169 -1.52 -17.71 10.70
CA CYS A 169 -0.63 -17.45 9.57
C CYS A 169 0.02 -18.77 9.14
N LYS A 170 -0.08 -19.08 7.85
CA LYS A 170 0.47 -20.30 7.24
C LYS A 170 1.97 -20.20 7.05
N SER A 171 2.43 -19.05 6.58
CA SER A 171 3.83 -18.78 6.25
C SER A 171 4.07 -17.28 6.11
N PHE A 172 5.31 -16.85 6.12
CA PHE A 172 5.68 -15.48 5.81
C PHE A 172 6.78 -15.41 4.77
N ILE A 173 6.76 -14.36 3.95
CA ILE A 173 7.77 -14.10 2.92
C ILE A 173 8.77 -13.08 3.46
N ASN A 174 10.05 -13.42 3.39
CA ASN A 174 11.16 -12.49 3.53
C ASN A 174 12.12 -12.67 2.34
N SER A 175 12.57 -11.57 1.75
CA SER A 175 13.54 -11.60 0.63
C SER A 175 13.17 -12.56 -0.52
N GLY A 176 11.87 -12.67 -0.83
CA GLY A 176 11.34 -13.52 -1.90
C GLY A 176 11.21 -15.02 -1.56
N LYS A 177 11.62 -15.43 -0.35
CA LYS A 177 11.50 -16.81 0.13
C LYS A 177 10.40 -16.93 1.17
N SER A 178 9.72 -18.07 1.18
CA SER A 178 8.65 -18.37 2.14
C SER A 178 9.19 -19.20 3.30
N TYR A 179 8.76 -18.89 4.51
CA TYR A 179 9.19 -19.50 5.76
C TYR A 179 7.99 -19.79 6.65
N THR A 180 8.08 -20.84 7.46
CA THR A 180 7.16 -21.07 8.58
C THR A 180 7.74 -20.55 9.89
N THR A 181 9.05 -20.65 10.05
CA THR A 181 9.82 -20.14 11.18
C THR A 181 11.17 -19.67 10.67
N GLU A 182 11.68 -18.55 11.18
CA GLU A 182 13.00 -18.02 10.82
C GLU A 182 13.56 -17.14 11.94
N ASP A 183 14.88 -17.18 12.11
CA ASP A 183 15.62 -16.31 13.02
C ASP A 183 16.14 -15.09 12.25
N PHE A 184 15.90 -13.90 12.79
CA PHE A 184 16.31 -12.64 12.18
C PHE A 184 17.21 -11.85 13.11
N MET A 185 18.34 -11.39 12.57
CA MET A 185 19.14 -10.34 13.18
C MET A 185 18.52 -8.98 12.86
N LEU A 186 17.99 -8.31 13.87
CA LEU A 186 17.50 -6.95 13.75
C LEU A 186 18.57 -5.95 14.18
N VAL A 187 19.24 -5.38 13.19
CA VAL A 187 20.21 -4.29 13.39
C VAL A 187 19.48 -3.02 13.82
N LYS A 188 20.03 -2.32 14.81
CA LYS A 188 19.48 -1.06 15.34
C LYS A 188 19.13 -0.08 14.22
N ASP A 189 17.91 0.44 14.30
CA ASP A 189 17.32 1.43 13.40
C ASP A 189 17.21 1.01 11.91
N ILE A 190 17.57 -0.24 11.56
CA ILE A 190 17.41 -0.79 10.21
C ILE A 190 16.10 -1.60 10.14
N PRO A 191 15.11 -1.17 9.34
CA PRO A 191 13.84 -1.90 9.23
C PRO A 191 13.98 -3.19 8.42
N LEU A 192 13.47 -4.28 8.96
CA LEU A 192 13.27 -5.54 8.25
C LEU A 192 11.81 -5.65 7.79
N SER A 193 11.59 -5.93 6.50
CA SER A 193 10.24 -6.08 5.94
C SER A 193 9.92 -7.55 5.64
N PHE A 194 8.67 -7.95 5.89
CA PHE A 194 8.16 -9.27 5.53
C PHE A 194 6.65 -9.25 5.30
N THR A 195 6.12 -10.31 4.70
CA THR A 195 4.69 -10.43 4.42
C THR A 195 4.15 -11.72 5.02
N LEU A 196 3.23 -11.60 5.97
CA LEU A 196 2.49 -12.74 6.51
C LEU A 196 1.44 -13.20 5.51
N ILE A 197 1.23 -14.52 5.40
CA ILE A 197 0.24 -15.14 4.53
C ILE A 197 -0.71 -15.96 5.38
N PHE A 198 -1.99 -15.60 5.31
CA PHE A 198 -3.11 -16.33 5.89
C PHE A 198 -3.88 -16.97 4.74
N SER A 199 -4.09 -18.29 4.81
CA SER A 199 -4.75 -19.04 3.73
C SER A 199 -6.10 -19.57 4.15
N ASN A 200 -6.89 -20.00 3.16
CA ASN A 200 -8.22 -20.60 3.34
C ASN A 200 -9.20 -19.62 4.02
N ILE A 201 -9.09 -18.34 3.67
CA ILE A 201 -9.97 -17.30 4.16
C ILE A 201 -11.30 -17.36 3.41
N ASP A 202 -12.39 -17.56 4.14
CA ASP A 202 -13.76 -17.57 3.60
C ASP A 202 -14.18 -16.19 3.07
N MET A 203 -15.14 -16.15 2.14
CA MET A 203 -15.64 -14.89 1.57
C MET A 203 -16.29 -13.98 2.61
N SER A 204 -16.83 -14.52 3.71
CA SER A 204 -17.40 -13.73 4.82
C SER A 204 -16.36 -12.96 5.65
N PHE A 205 -15.07 -13.30 5.52
CA PHE A 205 -13.97 -12.61 6.20
C PHE A 205 -13.64 -11.32 5.43
N GLU A 206 -14.36 -10.26 5.76
CA GLU A 206 -14.32 -8.96 5.06
C GLU A 206 -13.26 -8.00 5.62
N ALA A 207 -12.82 -8.20 6.86
CA ALA A 207 -11.84 -7.34 7.52
C ALA A 207 -11.13 -8.09 8.66
N ILE A 208 -9.94 -7.61 9.04
CA ILE A 208 -9.23 -8.09 10.22
C ILE A 208 -9.67 -7.23 11.42
N SER A 209 -10.46 -7.80 12.32
CA SER A 209 -10.81 -7.12 13.57
C SER A 209 -9.61 -7.03 14.51
N LEU A 210 -8.80 -8.09 14.59
CA LEU A 210 -7.56 -8.12 15.36
C LEU A 210 -6.50 -8.98 14.66
N LEU A 211 -5.33 -8.41 14.45
CA LEU A 211 -4.10 -9.13 14.09
C LEU A 211 -3.20 -9.20 15.33
N GLN A 212 -2.79 -10.40 15.70
CA GLN A 212 -1.81 -10.64 16.77
C GLN A 212 -0.57 -11.31 16.18
N ILE A 213 0.59 -10.82 16.58
CA ILE A 213 1.88 -11.27 16.10
C ILE A 213 2.76 -11.52 17.33
N GLU A 214 3.16 -12.75 17.56
CA GLU A 214 4.14 -13.09 18.60
C GLU A 214 5.50 -13.40 17.99
N TYR A 215 6.55 -13.12 18.77
CA TYR A 215 7.93 -13.45 18.42
C TYR A 215 8.65 -13.99 19.66
N LEU A 216 9.67 -14.82 19.43
CA LEU A 216 10.54 -15.29 20.50
C LEU A 216 11.65 -14.26 20.70
N HIS A 217 11.81 -13.82 21.95
CA HIS A 217 12.90 -12.95 22.36
C HIS A 217 13.45 -13.42 23.71
N LYS A 218 14.77 -13.59 23.79
CA LYS A 218 15.48 -14.06 25.00
C LYS A 218 14.80 -15.27 25.65
N TYR A 219 14.52 -16.30 24.84
CA TYR A 219 13.92 -17.58 25.24
C TYR A 219 12.47 -17.54 25.73
N SER A 220 11.78 -16.40 25.60
CA SER A 220 10.38 -16.27 25.96
C SER A 220 9.55 -15.76 24.77
N TRP A 221 8.37 -16.36 24.57
CA TRP A 221 7.40 -15.85 23.61
C TRP A 221 6.77 -14.59 24.19
N SER A 222 6.97 -13.46 23.52
CA SER A 222 6.36 -12.20 23.92
C SER A 222 5.06 -12.02 23.14
N SER A 223 4.02 -11.51 23.80
CA SER A 223 2.85 -10.94 23.13
C SER A 223 3.31 -9.71 22.36
N GLY A 224 3.70 -9.93 21.10
CA GLY A 224 4.48 -8.96 20.32
C GLY A 224 3.63 -7.78 19.88
N PHE A 225 2.99 -7.87 18.73
CA PHE A 225 2.27 -6.75 18.14
C PHE A 225 0.78 -7.04 18.02
N GLN A 226 -0.04 -6.02 18.27
CA GLN A 226 -1.49 -6.10 18.08
C GLN A 226 -1.97 -4.93 17.25
N PHE A 227 -2.77 -5.24 16.23
CA PHE A 227 -3.39 -4.24 15.36
C PHE A 227 -4.88 -4.50 15.27
N LYS A 228 -5.69 -3.44 15.35
CA LYS A 228 -7.15 -3.54 15.31
C LYS A 228 -7.70 -2.92 14.03
N ASN A 229 -8.81 -3.46 13.54
CA ASN A 229 -9.60 -2.90 12.45
C ASN A 229 -8.81 -2.64 11.15
N LEU A 230 -8.00 -3.62 10.72
CA LEU A 230 -7.30 -3.55 9.43
C LEU A 230 -8.25 -3.95 8.29
N LYS A 231 -8.25 -3.16 7.21
CA LYS A 231 -9.06 -3.39 5.99
C LYS A 231 -8.16 -3.91 4.87
N PHE A 232 -8.69 -4.71 3.94
CA PHE A 232 -7.96 -5.23 2.78
C PHE A 232 -8.86 -5.33 1.56
#